data_AF-A0A315ZCE3-F1
#
_entry.id   AF-A0A315ZCE3-F1
#
_cell.length_a   1.000
_cell.length_b   1.000
_cell.length_c   1.000
_cell.angle_alpha   90.00
_cell.angle_beta   90.00
_cell.angle_gamma   90.00
#
_symmetry.space_group_name_H-M   'P 1'
#
loop_
_entity.id
_entity.type
_entity.pdbx_description
1 polymer ?
#
loop_
_entity_poly.entity_id
_entity_poly.type
_entity_poly.pdbx_seq_one_letter_code
_entity_poly.pdbx_strand_id
1 'polypeptide(L)'
;MYNKLKELLFNLGQTILKNRYVLLTTTAFIWVLFFDSNSLLNRHKLNNQFKQLESEAEFYKNEIKELEKEIEALEKNPEALEKLAREKYLYQAEGETIYILKEKE
;
A
#
# COMPACT_ATOMS: atom_id res chain seq x y z
N MET A 1 -46.45 32.25 -7.39
CA MET A 1 -45.17 32.38 -6.63
C MET A 1 -44.02 31.63 -7.30
N TYR A 2 -44.19 30.34 -7.64
CA TYR A 2 -43.17 29.51 -8.31
C TYR A 2 -42.64 30.05 -9.65
N ASN A 3 -43.51 30.58 -10.50
CA ASN A 3 -43.12 31.11 -11.82
C ASN A 3 -42.21 32.34 -11.70
N LYS A 4 -42.48 33.22 -10.73
CA LYS A 4 -41.66 34.41 -10.45
C LYS A 4 -40.28 34.03 -9.90
N LEU A 5 -40.20 32.96 -9.10
CA LEU A 5 -38.93 32.42 -8.62
C LEU A 5 -38.10 31.82 -9.77
N LYS A 6 -38.72 31.06 -10.67
CA LYS A 6 -38.05 30.54 -11.87
C LYS A 6 -37.51 31.65 -12.76
N GLU A 7 -38.29 32.70 -12.96
CA GLU A 7 -37.91 33.86 -13.77
C GLU A 7 -36.73 34.62 -13.15
N LEU A 8 -36.72 34.81 -11.82
CA LEU A 8 -35.60 35.38 -11.08
C LEU A 8 -34.34 34.51 -11.21
N LEU A 9 -34.45 33.19 -11.05
CA LEU A 9 -33.34 32.27 -11.19
C LEU A 9 -32.79 32.25 -12.64
N PHE A 10 -33.67 32.34 -13.64
CA PHE A 10 -33.30 32.39 -15.05
C PHE A 10 -32.53 33.68 -15.39
N ASN A 11 -33.02 34.84 -14.95
CA ASN A 11 -32.38 36.14 -15.20
C ASN A 11 -31.05 36.28 -14.44
N LEU A 12 -30.99 35.75 -13.21
CA LEU A 12 -29.76 35.69 -12.44
C LEU A 12 -28.71 34.80 -13.14
N GLY A 13 -29.13 33.61 -13.61
CA GLY A 13 -28.29 32.70 -14.39
C GLY A 13 -27.76 33.33 -15.68
N GLN A 14 -28.59 34.07 -16.43
CA GLN A 14 -28.15 34.76 -17.64
C GLN A 14 -27.11 35.85 -17.37
N THR A 15 -27.24 36.56 -16.25
CA THR A 15 -26.29 37.62 -15.87
C THR A 15 -24.94 37.04 -15.43
N ILE A 16 -24.98 35.92 -14.69
CA ILE A 16 -23.81 35.14 -14.26
C ILE A 16 -23.06 34.58 -15.49
N LEU A 17 -23.79 34.02 -16.46
CA LEU A 17 -23.21 33.42 -17.67
C LEU A 17 -22.64 34.46 -18.65
N LYS A 18 -23.12 35.71 -18.65
CA LYS A 18 -22.58 36.77 -19.52
C LYS A 18 -21.26 37.37 -19.00
N ASN A 19 -20.93 37.16 -17.73
CA ASN A 19 -19.70 37.68 -17.15
C ASN A 19 -18.52 36.72 -17.40
N ARG A 20 -17.61 37.10 -18.30
CA ARG A 20 -16.41 36.32 -18.65
C ARG A 20 -15.54 35.95 -17.44
N TYR A 21 -15.50 36.78 -16.40
CA TYR A 21 -14.72 36.51 -15.19
C TYR A 21 -15.38 35.42 -14.34
N VAL A 22 -16.72 35.39 -14.29
CA VAL A 22 -17.46 34.34 -13.57
C VAL A 22 -17.33 33.01 -14.30
N LEU A 23 -17.41 33.00 -15.64
CA LEU A 23 -17.13 31.80 -16.42
C LEU A 23 -15.70 31.27 -16.19
N LEU A 24 -14.68 32.14 -16.30
CA LEU A 24 -13.28 31.74 -16.06
C LEU A 24 -13.07 31.16 -14.66
N THR A 25 -13.58 31.85 -13.63
CA THR A 25 -13.43 31.41 -12.23
C THR A 25 -14.21 30.13 -11.95
N THR A 26 -15.44 29.98 -12.44
CA THR A 26 -16.22 28.75 -12.25
C THR A 26 -15.64 27.56 -13.00
N THR A 27 -15.18 27.75 -14.24
CA THR A 27 -14.48 26.69 -14.98
C THR A 27 -13.18 26.30 -14.28
N ALA A 28 -12.39 27.26 -13.80
CA ALA A 28 -11.18 26.97 -13.02
C ALA A 28 -11.50 26.25 -11.70
N PHE A 29 -12.59 26.64 -11.02
CA PHE A 29 -13.02 26.01 -9.79
C PHE A 29 -13.51 24.57 -10.00
N ILE A 30 -14.31 24.33 -11.04
CA ILE A 30 -14.71 22.98 -11.46
C ILE A 30 -13.48 22.16 -11.86
N TRP A 31 -12.52 22.76 -12.56
CA TRP A 31 -11.26 22.10 -12.91
C TRP A 31 -10.50 21.64 -11.67
N VAL A 32 -10.32 22.52 -10.68
CA VAL A 32 -9.63 22.19 -9.43
C VAL A 32 -10.41 21.16 -8.60
N LEU A 33 -11.75 21.19 -8.62
CA LEU A 33 -12.56 20.24 -7.86
C LEU A 33 -12.60 18.83 -8.46
N PHE A 34 -12.67 18.73 -9.79
CA PHE A 34 -12.92 17.45 -10.47
C PHE A 34 -11.67 16.85 -11.13
N PHE A 35 -10.77 17.68 -11.66
CA PHE A 35 -9.62 17.24 -12.46
C PHE A 35 -8.28 17.39 -11.72
N ASP A 36 -8.24 18.06 -10.57
CA ASP A 36 -7.01 18.18 -9.77
C ASP A 36 -6.68 16.89 -8.99
N SER A 37 -5.40 16.78 -8.66
CA SER A 37 -4.74 15.64 -8.01
C SER A 37 -5.34 15.27 -6.66
N ASN A 38 -6.16 16.14 -6.07
CA ASN A 38 -6.85 15.95 -4.80
C ASN A 38 -8.19 15.18 -4.92
N SER A 39 -8.41 14.48 -6.04
CA SER A 39 -9.57 13.62 -6.22
C SER A 39 -9.74 12.64 -5.04
N LEU A 40 -11.00 12.41 -4.64
CA LEU A 40 -11.34 11.44 -3.61
C LEU A 40 -10.77 10.04 -3.93
N LEU A 41 -10.68 9.70 -5.22
CA LEU A 41 -10.09 8.46 -5.71
C LEU A 41 -8.59 8.35 -5.35
N ASN A 42 -7.83 9.42 -5.53
CA ASN A 42 -6.40 9.43 -5.16
C ASN A 42 -6.22 9.28 -3.65
N ARG A 43 -7.06 9.93 -2.85
CA ARG A 43 -7.06 9.76 -1.38
C ARG A 43 -7.39 8.32 -0.97
N HIS A 44 -8.38 7.70 -1.60
CA HIS A 44 -8.70 6.29 -1.34
C HIS A 44 -7.56 5.35 -1.72
N LYS A 45 -6.95 5.55 -2.89
CA LYS A 45 -5.79 4.76 -3.34
C LYS A 45 -4.61 4.91 -2.38
N LEU A 46 -4.29 6.13 -1.97
CA LEU A 46 -3.20 6.41 -1.05
C LEU A 46 -3.45 5.79 0.33
N ASN A 47 -4.67 5.86 0.84
CA ASN A 47 -5.05 5.24 2.11
C ASN A 47 -4.97 3.71 2.06
N ASN A 48 -5.31 3.10 0.93
CA ASN A 48 -5.15 1.66 0.73
C ASN A 48 -3.67 1.25 0.70
N GLN A 49 -2.83 2.02 -0.01
CA GLN A 49 -1.38 1.81 -0.01
C GLN A 49 -0.79 1.96 1.38
N PHE A 50 -1.23 2.98 2.14
CA PHE A 50 -0.81 3.17 3.53
C PHE A 50 -1.13 1.95 4.39
N LYS A 51 -2.38 1.46 4.35
CA LYS A 51 -2.79 0.27 5.10
C LYS A 51 -2.02 -0.99 4.70
N GLN A 52 -1.72 -1.14 3.40
CA GLN A 52 -0.93 -2.25 2.92
C GLN A 52 0.50 -2.21 3.49
N LEU A 53 1.16 -1.05 3.40
CA LEU A 53 2.51 -0.86 3.95
C LEU A 53 2.54 -1.05 5.47
N GLU A 54 1.51 -0.60 6.18
CA GLU A 54 1.36 -0.80 7.62
C GLU A 54 1.25 -2.29 7.97
N SER A 55 0.41 -3.04 7.23
CA SER A 55 0.28 -4.50 7.39
C SER A 55 1.57 -5.25 7.07
N GLU A 56 2.29 -4.85 6.02
CA GLU A 56 3.59 -5.44 5.68
C GLU A 56 4.62 -5.16 6.77
N ALA A 57 4.65 -3.93 7.30
CA ALA A 57 5.55 -3.57 8.39
C ALA A 57 5.25 -4.35 9.68
N GLU A 58 3.97 -4.56 10.01
CA GLU A 58 3.58 -5.37 11.17
C GLU A 58 3.95 -6.84 10.98
N PHE A 59 3.73 -7.39 9.78
CA PHE A 59 4.13 -8.75 9.44
C PHE A 59 5.64 -8.96 9.65
N TYR A 60 6.48 -8.11 9.06
CA TYR A 60 7.93 -8.25 9.18
C TYR A 60 8.45 -8.05 10.60
N LYS A 61 7.82 -7.16 11.40
CA LYS A 61 8.16 -7.04 12.83
C LYS A 61 7.91 -8.32 13.60
N ASN A 62 6.80 -9.00 13.32
CA ASN A 62 6.49 -10.27 13.96
C ASN A 62 7.44 -11.38 13.48
N GLU A 63 7.74 -11.43 12.19
CA GLU A 63 8.69 -12.39 11.62
C GLU A 63 10.08 -12.23 12.24
N ILE A 64 10.59 -11.00 12.35
CA ILE A 64 11.87 -10.70 13.00
C ILE A 64 11.87 -11.21 14.45
N LYS A 65 10.80 -10.95 15.20
CA LYS A 65 10.68 -11.38 16.59
C LYS A 65 10.70 -12.90 16.74
N GLU A 66 10.06 -13.64 15.84
CA GLU A 66 10.10 -15.10 15.87
C GLU A 66 11.47 -15.64 15.46
N LEU A 67 12.10 -15.05 14.43
CA LEU A 67 13.47 -15.39 14.03
C LEU A 67 14.50 -15.12 15.14
N GLU A 68 14.37 -14.02 15.88
CA GLU A 68 15.23 -13.70 17.02
C GLU A 68 15.13 -14.78 18.11
N LYS A 69 13.92 -15.28 18.39
CA LYS A 69 13.73 -16.39 19.33
C LYS A 69 14.32 -17.70 18.80
N GLU A 70 14.17 -17.97 17.50
CA GLU A 70 14.76 -19.15 16.87
C GLU A 70 16.30 -19.10 16.97
N ILE A 71 16.90 -17.96 16.67
CA ILE A 71 18.35 -17.73 16.81
C ILE A 71 18.77 -17.95 18.27
N GLU A 72 18.09 -17.34 19.24
CA GLU A 72 18.42 -17.51 20.66
C GLU A 72 18.33 -18.99 21.10
N ALA A 73 17.34 -19.73 20.60
CA ALA A 73 17.19 -21.15 20.88
C ALA A 73 18.32 -22.00 20.25
N LEU A 74 18.73 -21.67 19.02
CA LEU A 74 19.81 -22.33 18.30
C LEU A 74 21.18 -22.03 18.92
N GLU A 75 21.44 -20.79 19.33
CA GLU A 75 22.69 -20.40 20.00
C GLU A 75 22.88 -21.13 21.34
N LYS A 76 21.79 -21.41 22.05
CA LYS A 76 21.83 -22.17 23.31
C LYS A 76 21.99 -23.68 23.09
N ASN A 77 21.79 -24.19 21.88
CA ASN A 77 21.89 -25.62 21.57
C ASN A 77 22.74 -25.87 20.30
N PRO A 78 24.05 -26.11 20.47
CA PRO A 78 24.97 -26.37 19.37
C PRO A 78 24.56 -27.53 18.45
N GLU A 79 23.94 -28.58 19.01
CA GLU A 79 23.49 -29.75 18.24
C GLU A 79 22.29 -29.42 17.35
N ALA A 80 21.36 -28.59 17.85
CA ALA A 80 20.24 -28.10 17.04
C ALA A 80 20.71 -27.16 15.91
N LEU A 81 21.72 -26.31 16.19
CA LEU A 81 22.33 -25.45 15.19
C LEU A 81 23.03 -26.26 14.08
N GLU A 82 23.80 -27.28 14.45
CA GLU A 82 24.46 -28.17 13.48
C GLU A 82 23.43 -28.92 12.62
N LYS A 83 22.37 -29.45 13.24
CA LYS A 83 21.29 -30.13 12.51
C LYS A 83 20.60 -29.19 11.51
N LEU A 84 20.27 -27.96 11.90
CA LEU A 84 19.68 -26.97 11.02
C LEU A 84 20.62 -26.62 9.85
N ALA A 85 21.91 -26.41 10.12
CA ALA A 85 22.91 -26.12 9.09
C ALA A 85 23.03 -27.27 8.08
N ARG A 86 23.00 -28.52 8.54
CA ARG A 86 23.07 -29.73 7.69
C ARG A 86 21.79 -29.99 6.90
N GLU A 87 20.61 -29.87 7.51
CA GLU A 87 19.33 -30.22 6.88
C GLU A 87 18.79 -29.10 5.98
N LYS A 88 18.82 -27.85 6.47
CA LYS A 88 18.20 -26.71 5.76
C LYS A 88 19.15 -26.10 4.73
N TYR A 89 20.44 -26.05 5.05
CA TYR A 89 21.44 -25.34 4.24
C TYR A 89 22.50 -26.25 3.63
N LEU A 90 22.45 -27.57 3.89
CA LEU A 90 23.39 -28.56 3.37
C LEU A 90 24.86 -28.18 3.63
N TYR A 91 25.15 -27.57 4.78
CA TYR A 91 26.53 -27.28 5.19
C TYR A 91 27.30 -28.59 5.39
N GLN A 92 28.53 -28.64 4.86
CA GLN A 92 29.47 -29.76 4.97
C GLN A 92 30.71 -29.34 5.76
N ALA A 93 31.23 -30.23 6.61
CA ALA A 93 32.52 -30.04 7.24
C ALA A 93 33.68 -30.35 6.27
N GLU A 94 34.87 -29.85 6.57
CA GLU A 94 36.07 -30.12 5.75
C GLU A 94 36.38 -31.63 5.75
N GLY A 95 36.41 -32.23 4.55
CA GLY A 95 36.59 -33.67 4.37
C GLY A 95 35.31 -34.51 4.33
N GLU A 96 34.12 -33.89 4.47
CA GLU A 96 32.82 -34.57 4.37
C GLU A 96 32.26 -34.54 2.94
N THR A 97 31.54 -35.60 2.52
CA THR A 97 30.87 -35.66 1.21
C THR A 97 29.37 -35.86 1.40
N ILE A 98 28.56 -34.87 0.97
CA ILE A 98 27.10 -34.93 1.03
C ILE A 98 26.53 -35.65 -0.19
N TYR A 99 25.67 -36.65 0.03
CA TYR A 99 24.92 -37.34 -1.02
C TYR A 99 23.45 -36.94 -0.97
N ILE A 100 22.96 -36.26 -2.00
CA ILE A 100 21.53 -35.93 -2.15
C ILE A 100 20.87 -37.06 -2.95
N LEU A 101 20.05 -37.87 -2.28
CA LEU A 101 19.26 -38.91 -2.94
C LEU A 101 18.01 -38.27 -3.57
N LYS A 102 17.95 -38.25 -4.90
CA LYS A 102 16.70 -37.99 -5.62
C LYS A 102 15.93 -39.29 -5.77
N GLU A 103 14.67 -39.30 -5.35
CA GLU A 103 13.75 -40.38 -5.74
C GLU A 103 13.69 -40.46 -7.27
N LYS A 104 13.80 -41.67 -7.81
CA LYS A 104 13.58 -41.91 -9.23
C LYS A 104 12.11 -41.69 -9.52
N GLU A 105 11.81 -40.76 -10.42
CA GLU A 105 10.51 -40.64 -11.08
C GLU A 105 10.05 -41.96 -11.70
#